data_AF-A0A7C4WZA7-F1
#
_entry.id   AF-A0A7C4WZA7-F1
#
_cell.length_a   1.000
_cell.length_b   1.000
_cell.length_c   1.000
_cell.angle_alpha   90.00
_cell.angle_beta   90.00
_cell.angle_gamma   90.00
#
_symmetry.space_group_name_H-M   'P 1'
#
loop_
_entity.id
_entity.type
_entity.pdbx_description
1 polymer ?
#
loop_
_entity_poly.entity_id
_entity_poly.type
_entity_poly.pdbx_seq_one_letter_code
_entity_poly.pdbx_strand_id
1 'polypeptide(L)'
;MKVPLFALAVSLTIGIVSGWWSTAVEAYAKADAYYPATYTICIEEYNRENKLESLETGTVLQRWNGSAMETTVLRAEKNGKDITKDWQKRFDKQKQSQGSSNSNASGGPPDG
;
A
#
# COMPACT_ATOMS: atom_id res chain seq x y z
N MET A 1 -1.72 -49.77 -20.50
CA MET A 1 -1.98 -48.93 -19.31
C MET A 1 -2.35 -47.54 -19.79
N LYS A 2 -3.61 -47.12 -19.64
CA LYS A 2 -4.08 -45.78 -20.04
C LYS A 2 -3.80 -44.84 -18.88
N VAL A 3 -2.79 -43.97 -19.03
CA VAL A 3 -2.57 -42.87 -18.09
C VAL A 3 -3.76 -41.92 -18.25
N PRO A 4 -4.50 -41.60 -17.18
CA PRO A 4 -5.65 -40.70 -17.30
C PRO A 4 -5.13 -39.31 -17.65
N LEU A 5 -5.61 -38.77 -18.77
CA LEU A 5 -5.28 -37.44 -19.31
C LEU A 5 -5.42 -36.30 -18.28
N PHE A 6 -6.20 -36.53 -17.22
CA PHE A 6 -6.41 -35.62 -16.10
C PHE A 6 -5.17 -35.39 -15.23
N ALA A 7 -4.22 -36.33 -15.15
CA ALA A 7 -3.02 -36.17 -14.32
C ALA A 7 -1.99 -35.19 -14.93
N LEU A 8 -1.99 -35.03 -16.26
CA LEU A 8 -1.10 -34.10 -16.97
C LEU A 8 -1.58 -32.64 -16.88
N ALA A 9 -2.89 -32.42 -16.80
CA ALA A 9 -3.46 -31.08 -16.67
C ALA A 9 -3.16 -30.46 -15.29
N VAL A 10 -3.20 -31.26 -14.22
CA VAL A 10 -2.90 -30.80 -12.85
C VAL A 10 -1.42 -30.48 -12.65
N SER A 11 -0.52 -31.26 -13.27
CA SER A 11 0.92 -30.94 -13.21
C SER A 11 1.28 -29.66 -13.98
N LEU A 12 0.56 -29.38 -15.07
CA LEU A 12 0.75 -28.15 -15.85
C LEU A 12 0.29 -26.92 -15.06
N THR A 13 -0.84 -27.01 -14.33
CA THR A 13 -1.33 -25.90 -13.51
C THR A 13 -0.46 -25.65 -12.28
N ILE A 14 0.06 -26.69 -11.61
CA ILE A 14 0.96 -26.53 -10.44
C ILE A 14 2.30 -25.88 -10.85
N GLY A 15 2.85 -26.24 -12.02
CA GLY A 15 4.06 -25.60 -12.56
C GLY A 15 3.85 -24.12 -12.92
N ILE A 16 2.66 -23.76 -13.39
CA ILE A 16 2.32 -22.37 -13.74
C ILE A 16 2.04 -21.54 -12.48
N VAL A 17 1.35 -22.11 -11.47
CA VAL A 17 1.05 -21.43 -10.20
C VAL A 17 2.32 -21.20 -9.38
N SER A 18 3.23 -22.17 -9.31
CA SER A 18 4.54 -21.99 -8.65
C SER A 18 5.41 -20.95 -9.37
N GLY A 19 5.33 -20.87 -10.70
CA GLY A 19 5.96 -19.81 -11.49
C GLY A 19 5.39 -18.42 -11.22
N TRP A 20 4.07 -18.28 -11.10
CA TRP A 20 3.41 -17.02 -10.73
C TRP A 20 3.73 -16.59 -9.31
N TRP A 21 3.75 -17.52 -8.36
CA TRP A 21 4.16 -17.24 -6.99
C TRP A 21 5.62 -16.77 -6.94
N SER A 22 6.53 -17.46 -7.63
CA SER A 22 7.94 -17.05 -7.72
C SER A 22 8.10 -15.67 -8.36
N THR A 23 7.33 -15.38 -9.42
CA THR A 23 7.33 -14.07 -10.09
C THR A 23 6.77 -12.97 -9.17
N ALA A 24 5.72 -13.27 -8.41
CA ALA A 24 5.14 -12.34 -7.44
C ALA A 24 6.10 -12.07 -6.28
N VAL A 25 6.78 -13.09 -5.76
CA VAL A 25 7.81 -12.97 -4.73
C VAL A 25 9.02 -12.20 -5.25
N GLU A 26 9.45 -12.42 -6.49
CA GLU A 26 10.57 -11.69 -7.10
C GLU A 26 10.21 -10.21 -7.38
N ALA A 27 9.00 -9.94 -7.88
CA ALA A 27 8.50 -8.58 -8.05
C ALA A 27 8.34 -7.85 -6.71
N TYR A 28 7.90 -8.57 -5.68
CA TYR A 28 7.83 -8.09 -4.30
C TYR A 28 9.23 -7.81 -3.72
N ALA A 29 10.22 -8.69 -3.94
CA ALA A 29 11.60 -8.47 -3.54
C ALA A 29 12.24 -7.28 -4.28
N LYS A 30 11.77 -6.98 -5.49
CA LYS A 30 12.14 -5.79 -6.26
C LYS A 30 11.36 -4.52 -5.87
N ALA A 31 10.40 -4.59 -4.94
CA ALA A 31 9.62 -3.42 -4.53
C ALA A 31 10.47 -2.33 -3.85
N ASP A 32 11.62 -2.68 -3.28
CA ASP A 32 12.62 -1.71 -2.81
C ASP A 32 13.20 -0.84 -3.95
N ALA A 33 12.98 -1.21 -5.22
CA ALA A 33 13.36 -0.43 -6.40
C ALA A 33 12.29 0.58 -6.85
N TYR A 34 11.13 0.65 -6.19
CA TYR A 34 10.16 1.71 -6.48
C TYR A 34 10.70 3.05 -5.99
N TYR A 35 10.87 4.00 -6.92
CA TYR A 35 11.19 5.37 -6.55
C TYR A 35 10.15 5.91 -5.57
N PRO A 36 10.58 6.63 -4.51
CA PRO A 36 9.65 7.27 -3.60
C PRO A 36 8.69 8.19 -4.36
N ALA A 37 7.40 7.99 -4.15
CA ALA A 37 6.37 8.82 -4.76
C ALA A 37 6.07 10.01 -3.84
N THR A 38 6.08 11.21 -4.39
CA THR A 38 5.71 12.43 -3.66
C THR A 38 4.31 12.85 -4.09
N TYR A 39 3.43 13.07 -3.11
CA TYR A 39 2.07 13.51 -3.34
C TYR A 39 1.84 14.84 -2.63
N THR A 40 1.09 15.73 -3.25
CA THR A 40 0.56 16.92 -2.58
C THR A 40 -0.96 16.80 -2.57
N ILE A 41 -1.53 16.91 -1.38
CA ILE A 41 -2.98 16.90 -1.16
C ILE A 41 -3.37 18.33 -0.80
N CYS A 42 -4.36 18.85 -1.53
CA CYS A 42 -4.97 20.15 -1.27
C CYS A 42 -6.43 19.91 -0.89
N ILE A 43 -6.86 20.51 0.22
CA ILE A 43 -8.21 20.43 0.76
C ILE A 43 -8.71 21.87 0.89
N GLU A 44 -9.71 22.20 0.09
CA GLU A 44 -10.37 23.50 0.10
C GLU A 44 -11.78 23.32 0.67
N GLU A 45 -12.06 24.04 1.76
CA GLU A 45 -13.38 24.07 2.39
C GLU A 45 -14.07 25.37 1.98
N TYR A 46 -15.22 25.26 1.33
CA TYR A 46 -16.03 26.39 0.86
C TYR A 46 -17.33 26.49 1.67
N ASN A 47 -17.78 27.71 1.91
CA ASN A 47 -19.06 27.96 2.55
C ASN A 47 -20.24 27.80 1.58
N ARG A 48 -21.47 28.01 2.10
CA ARG A 48 -22.71 27.96 1.29
C ARG A 48 -22.78 28.98 0.16
N GLU A 49 -21.95 30.02 0.21
CA GLU A 49 -21.84 31.08 -0.80
C GLU A 49 -20.69 30.81 -1.79
N ASN A 50 -20.07 29.62 -1.75
CA ASN A 50 -18.88 29.25 -2.54
C ASN A 50 -17.64 30.13 -2.27
N LYS A 51 -17.56 30.73 -1.08
CA LYS A 51 -16.36 31.43 -0.63
C LYS A 51 -15.44 30.46 0.11
N LEU A 52 -14.14 30.52 -0.20
CA LEU A 52 -13.12 29.73 0.49
C LEU A 52 -13.04 30.13 1.98
N GLU A 53 -13.30 29.18 2.88
CA GLU A 53 -13.20 29.35 4.32
C GLU A 53 -11.91 28.78 4.88
N SER A 54 -11.42 27.67 4.33
CA SER A 54 -10.18 27.05 4.77
C SER A 54 -9.44 26.39 3.63
N LEU A 55 -8.12 26.55 3.62
CA LEU A 55 -7.19 25.86 2.74
C LEU A 55 -6.22 25.05 3.59
N GLU A 56 -6.13 23.76 3.33
CA GLU A 56 -5.18 22.84 3.94
C GLU A 56 -4.39 22.14 2.83
N THR A 57 -3.07 22.31 2.83
CA THR A 57 -2.18 21.69 1.84
C THR A 57 -1.12 20.88 2.56
N GLY A 58 -0.80 19.69 2.09
CA GLY A 58 0.36 18.97 2.60
C GLY A 58 0.99 18.04 1.58
N THR A 59 2.30 17.89 1.72
CA THR A 59 3.15 17.08 0.85
C THR A 59 3.64 15.87 1.64
N VAL A 60 3.43 14.69 1.08
CA VAL A 60 3.84 13.41 1.66
C VAL A 60 4.76 12.66 0.70
N LEU A 61 5.72 11.94 1.27
CA LEU A 61 6.58 11.00 0.58
C LEU A 61 6.14 9.59 0.95
N GLN A 62 5.83 8.77 -0.04
CA GLN A 62 5.55 7.34 0.14
C GLN A 62 6.69 6.53 -0.45
N ARG A 63 7.24 5.64 0.34
CA ARG A 63 8.26 4.68 -0.07
C ARG A 63 7.84 3.28 0.32
N TRP A 64 8.17 2.30 -0.50
CA TRP A 64 8.09 0.90 -0.11
C TRP A 64 9.39 0.52 0.60
N ASN A 65 9.26 -0.17 1.74
CA ASN A 65 10.36 -0.78 2.48
C ASN A 65 9.96 -2.25 2.69
N GLY A 66 10.41 -3.14 1.80
CA GLY A 66 9.87 -4.49 1.67
C GLY A 66 8.35 -4.50 1.40
N SER A 67 7.56 -5.16 2.26
CA SER A 67 6.09 -5.16 2.19
C SER A 67 5.42 -3.90 2.70
N ALA A 68 6.14 -3.06 3.43
CA ALA A 68 5.52 -1.97 4.16
C ALA A 68 5.60 -0.69 3.34
N MET A 69 4.43 -0.08 3.07
CA MET A 69 4.38 1.30 2.59
C MET A 69 4.62 2.25 3.76
N GLU A 70 5.71 2.99 3.71
CA GLU A 70 6.04 4.03 4.67
C GLU A 70 5.67 5.40 4.11
N THR A 71 4.70 6.06 4.74
CA THR A 71 4.38 7.47 4.49
C THR A 71 5.15 8.38 5.46
N THR A 72 5.83 9.39 4.93
CA THR A 72 6.47 10.48 5.68
C THR A 72 5.84 11.81 5.26
N VAL A 73 5.41 12.63 6.22
CA VAL A 73 4.91 13.98 5.93
C VAL A 73 6.10 14.93 5.81
N LEU A 74 6.29 15.53 4.64
CA LEU A 74 7.38 16.48 4.39
C LEU A 74 7.03 17.87 4.90
N ARG A 75 5.80 18.31 4.64
CA ARG A 75 5.22 19.58 5.13
C ARG A 75 3.71 19.51 5.09
N ALA A 76 3.05 20.21 6.01
CA ALA A 76 1.63 20.49 5.91
C ALA A 76 1.29 21.85 6.51
N GLU A 77 0.37 22.55 5.88
CA GLU A 77 -0.09 23.87 6.27
C GLU A 77 -1.61 23.93 6.22
N LYS A 78 -2.22 24.62 7.20
CA LYS A 78 -3.63 25.00 7.17
C LYS A 78 -3.75 26.49 7.45
N ASN A 79 -4.33 27.23 6.52
CA ASN A 79 -4.56 28.68 6.64
C ASN A 79 -3.31 29.46 7.09
N GLY A 80 -2.14 29.16 6.49
CA GLY A 80 -0.87 29.81 6.85
C GLY A 80 -0.16 29.26 8.10
N LYS A 81 -0.71 28.23 8.76
CA LYS A 81 -0.12 27.63 9.97
C LYS A 81 0.44 26.24 9.68
N ASP A 82 1.66 25.99 10.14
CA ASP A 82 2.27 24.66 10.08
C ASP A 82 1.49 23.65 10.94
N ILE A 83 1.03 22.58 10.30
CA ILE A 83 0.32 21.45 10.92
C ILE A 83 0.99 20.10 10.57
N THR A 84 2.27 20.12 10.18
CA THR A 84 3.04 18.93 9.75
C THR A 84 2.98 17.80 10.78
N LYS A 85 3.11 18.12 12.07
CA LYS A 85 3.04 17.13 13.16
C LYS A 85 1.66 16.50 13.29
N ASP A 86 0.60 17.27 13.05
CA ASP A 86 -0.77 16.76 13.15
C ASP A 86 -1.10 15.87 11.95
N TRP A 87 -0.59 16.20 10.77
CA TRP A 87 -0.63 15.30 9.61
C TRP A 87 0.11 14.00 9.87
N GLN A 88 1.32 14.05 10.42
CA GLN A 88 2.09 12.84 10.72
C GLN A 88 1.30 11.92 11.66
N LYS A 89 0.69 12.46 12.73
CA LYS A 89 -0.19 11.70 13.63
C LYS A 89 -1.39 11.05 12.93
N ARG A 90 -1.99 11.71 11.92
CA ARG A 90 -3.12 11.13 11.16
C ARG A 90 -2.68 9.90 10.38
N PHE A 91 -1.52 9.95 9.71
CA PHE A 91 -0.96 8.81 8.98
C PHE A 91 -0.48 7.70 9.92
N ASP A 92 0.10 8.03 11.07
CA ASP A 92 0.53 7.03 12.05
C ASP A 92 -0.67 6.26 12.65
N LYS A 93 -1.79 6.95 12.92
CA LYS A 93 -3.04 6.31 13.35
C LYS A 93 -3.61 5.35 12.31
N GLN A 94 -3.56 5.72 11.03
CA GLN A 94 -4.02 4.84 9.95
C GLN A 94 -3.23 3.52 9.91
N LYS A 95 -1.89 3.59 10.10
CA LYS A 95 -1.04 2.39 10.20
C LYS A 95 -1.45 1.50 11.38
N GLN A 96 -1.73 2.07 12.55
CA GLN A 96 -2.17 1.31 13.72
C GLN A 96 -3.51 0.59 13.49
N SER A 97 -4.48 1.26 12.87
CA SER A 97 -5.78 0.65 12.55
C SER A 97 -5.71 -0.48 11.51
N GLN A 98 -4.70 -0.48 10.63
CA GLN A 98 -4.49 -1.56 9.67
C GLN A 98 -3.66 -2.73 10.25
N GLY A 99 -2.83 -2.47 11.27
CA GLY A 99 -1.98 -3.49 11.91
C GLY A 99 -2.67 -4.34 12.98
N SER A 100 -3.87 -3.97 13.45
CA SER A 100 -4.61 -4.73 14.47
C SER A 100 -5.48 -5.88 13.93
N SER A 101 -5.39 -6.18 12.64
CA SER A 101 -6.19 -7.22 11.98
C SER A 101 -5.31 -8.25 11.28
N ASN A 102 -4.40 -8.93 12.00
CA ASN A 102 -3.92 -10.28 11.65
C ASN A 102 -2.84 -10.77 12.62
N SER A 103 -3.28 -11.39 13.73
CA SER A 103 -2.52 -12.47 14.34
C SER A 103 -3.07 -13.79 13.77
N ASN A 104 -2.25 -14.53 13.01
CA ASN A 104 -2.49 -15.87 12.43
C ASN A 104 -2.99 -16.00 10.98
N ALA A 105 -2.39 -15.30 10.03
CA ALA A 105 -2.39 -15.78 8.64
C ALA A 105 -1.02 -16.37 8.32
N SER A 106 -0.89 -17.69 8.52
CA SER A 106 0.20 -18.49 7.96
C SER A 106 0.15 -18.34 6.43
N GLY A 107 0.93 -17.40 5.89
CA GLY A 107 1.04 -17.10 4.47
C GLY A 107 1.86 -18.15 3.71
N GLY A 108 1.52 -19.42 3.89
CA GLY A 108 1.94 -20.49 2.98
C GLY A 108 0.98 -20.55 1.78
N PRO A 109 1.42 -21.08 0.63
CA PRO A 109 0.48 -21.43 -0.44
C PRO A 109 -0.63 -22.35 0.11
N PRO A 110 -1.86 -22.30 -0.43
CA PRO A 110 -2.93 -23.21 -0.01
C PRO A 110 -2.49 -24.66 -0.19
N ASP A 111 -2.84 -25.53 0.76
CA ASP A 111 -2.58 -26.97 0.65
C ASP A 111 -3.21 -27.49 -0.65
N GLY A 112 -2.38 -28.14 -1.47
CA GLY A 112 -2.66 -28.49 -2.87
C GLY A 112 -3.75 -29.52 -3.09
#